data_AF-A0A2G2X0F1-F1
#
_entry.id   AF-A0A2G2X0F1-F1
#
_cell.length_a   1.000
_cell.length_b   1.000
_cell.length_c   1.000
_cell.angle_alpha   90.00
_cell.angle_beta   90.00
_cell.angle_gamma   90.00
#
_symmetry.space_group_name_H-M   'P 1'
#
loop_
_entity.id
_entity.type
_entity.pdbx_description
1 polymer ?
#
loop_
_entity_poly.entity_id
_entity_poly.type
_entity_poly.pdbx_seq_one_letter_code
_entity_poly.pdbx_strand_id
1 'polypeptide(L)'
;MKLLGWWLMLVGTLRLASVWFGFVDIWALRLAVFSKTTMTEVHGRTFGVWTLLTCTLCYLCAFNLHDRPLYLATLLSFFYAFGHFLTEFLIYQTMEIKNLITVGIFAGTSIVWMLLQWNAHQQVKTKSP
;
A
#
# COMPACT_ATOMS: atom_id res chain seq x y z
N MET A 1 -6.23 18.40 -5.80
CA MET A 1 -6.91 17.75 -4.66
C MET A 1 -7.71 16.51 -5.06
N LYS A 2 -8.56 16.55 -6.10
CA LYS A 2 -9.38 15.37 -6.51
C LYS A 2 -8.56 14.21 -7.11
N LEU A 3 -7.50 14.49 -7.87
CA LEU A 3 -6.74 13.45 -8.58
C LEU A 3 -6.00 12.47 -7.65
N LEU A 4 -5.44 12.95 -6.53
CA LEU A 4 -4.78 12.09 -5.54
C LEU A 4 -5.78 11.19 -4.80
N GLY A 5 -6.98 11.70 -4.49
CA GLY A 5 -8.06 10.88 -3.93
C GLY A 5 -8.47 9.76 -4.88
N TRP A 6 -8.67 10.08 -6.17
CA TRP A 6 -8.95 9.06 -7.20
C TRP A 6 -7.82 8.03 -7.34
N TRP A 7 -6.57 8.46 -7.27
CA TRP A 7 -5.41 7.56 -7.27
C TRP A 7 -5.41 6.61 -6.06
N LEU A 8 -5.64 7.14 -4.85
CA LEU A 8 -5.73 6.34 -3.63
C LEU A 8 -6.92 5.36 -3.67
N MET A 9 -8.04 5.74 -4.29
CA MET A 9 -9.15 4.82 -4.52
C MET A 9 -8.77 3.70 -5.49
N LEU A 10 -8.06 4.02 -6.58
CA LEU A 10 -7.57 3.01 -7.52
C LEU A 10 -6.61 2.04 -6.83
N VAL A 11 -5.63 2.55 -6.07
CA VAL A 11 -4.69 1.72 -5.31
C VAL A 11 -5.39 0.89 -4.24
N GLY A 12 -6.36 1.48 -3.53
CA GLY A 12 -7.22 0.79 -2.57
C GLY A 12 -8.00 -0.36 -3.23
N THR A 13 -8.58 -0.11 -4.40
CA THR A 13 -9.36 -1.11 -5.15
C THR A 13 -8.47 -2.25 -5.66
N LEU A 14 -7.28 -1.93 -6.18
CA LEU A 14 -6.27 -2.93 -6.57
C LEU A 14 -5.85 -3.80 -5.38
N ARG A 15 -5.61 -3.19 -4.21
CA ARG A 15 -5.31 -3.92 -2.97
C ARG A 15 -6.48 -4.84 -2.57
N LEU A 16 -7.72 -4.37 -2.70
CA LEU A 16 -8.91 -5.13 -2.37
C LEU A 16 -9.11 -6.31 -3.33
N ALA A 17 -8.84 -6.11 -4.63
CA ALA A 17 -8.83 -7.18 -5.63
C ALA A 17 -7.76 -8.23 -5.29
N SER A 18 -6.54 -7.82 -4.92
CA SER A 18 -5.47 -8.73 -4.49
C SER A 18 -5.86 -9.54 -3.24
N VAL A 19 -6.58 -8.95 -2.29
CA VAL A 19 -7.13 -9.67 -1.12
C VAL A 19 -8.21 -10.64 -1.53
N TRP A 20 -9.14 -10.22 -2.40
CA TRP A 20 -10.22 -11.06 -2.88
C TRP A 20 -9.67 -12.31 -3.57
N PHE A 21 -8.71 -12.15 -4.48
CA PHE A 21 -8.02 -13.28 -5.10
C PHE A 21 -7.19 -14.08 -4.08
N GLY A 22 -6.60 -13.45 -3.06
CA GLY A 22 -5.86 -14.15 -2.01
C GLY A 22 -6.72 -14.96 -1.03
N PHE A 23 -7.97 -14.54 -0.77
CA PHE A 23 -8.91 -15.23 0.11
C PHE A 23 -9.71 -16.31 -0.63
N VAL A 24 -10.13 -16.04 -1.86
CA VAL A 24 -10.91 -16.96 -2.69
C VAL A 24 -10.01 -18.00 -3.37
N ASP A 25 -8.78 -17.63 -3.73
CA ASP A 25 -7.75 -18.51 -4.31
C ASP A 25 -6.43 -18.45 -3.51
N ILE A 26 -6.40 -19.13 -2.36
CA ILE A 26 -5.19 -19.36 -1.55
C ILE A 26 -4.03 -19.95 -2.39
N TRP A 27 -4.36 -20.68 -3.46
CA TRP A 27 -3.40 -21.29 -4.38
C TRP A 27 -2.76 -20.27 -5.35
N ALA A 28 -3.51 -19.25 -5.79
CA ALA A 28 -2.99 -18.22 -6.70
C ALA A 28 -2.04 -17.24 -5.98
N LEU A 29 -2.31 -16.91 -4.71
CA LEU A 29 -1.41 -16.06 -3.91
C LEU A 29 -0.10 -16.81 -3.55
N ARG A 30 -0.19 -18.11 -3.24
CA ARG A 30 0.98 -18.97 -3.01
C ARG A 30 1.88 -19.06 -4.24
N LEU A 31 1.31 -19.22 -5.43
CA LEU A 31 2.07 -19.33 -6.68
C LEU A 31 2.62 -18.00 -7.19
N ALA A 32 1.90 -16.90 -6.96
CA ALA A 32 2.27 -15.60 -7.47
C ALA A 32 3.29 -14.86 -6.58
N VAL A 33 3.29 -15.04 -5.25
CA VAL A 33 4.09 -14.18 -4.33
C VAL A 33 5.19 -14.93 -3.58
N PHE A 34 4.97 -16.18 -3.17
CA PHE A 34 5.90 -16.96 -2.33
C PHE A 34 6.19 -18.34 -2.93
N SER A 35 6.65 -18.37 -4.17
CA SER A 35 6.97 -19.61 -4.91
C SER A 35 8.01 -20.51 -4.20
N LYS A 36 8.79 -19.96 -3.25
CA LYS A 36 9.92 -20.67 -2.62
C LYS A 36 9.72 -21.08 -1.15
N THR A 37 8.61 -20.75 -0.49
CA THR A 37 8.41 -21.09 0.94
C THR A 37 6.97 -21.48 1.25
N THR A 38 6.82 -22.51 2.10
CA THR A 38 5.51 -22.95 2.59
C THR A 38 4.97 -21.95 3.63
N MET A 39 4.15 -21.01 3.19
CA MET A 39 3.38 -20.14 4.10
C MET A 39 2.35 -20.95 4.88
N THR A 40 2.29 -20.77 6.21
CA THR A 40 1.21 -21.32 7.03
C THR A 40 -0.12 -20.62 6.69
N GLU A 41 -1.24 -21.34 6.75
CA GLU A 41 -2.57 -20.79 6.44
C GLU A 41 -2.95 -19.60 7.34
N VAL A 42 -2.41 -19.56 8.56
CA VAL A 42 -2.62 -18.46 9.50
C VAL A 42 -1.91 -17.19 9.00
N HIS A 43 -0.70 -17.31 8.45
CA HIS A 43 0.04 -16.17 7.92
C HIS A 43 -0.66 -15.55 6.70
N GLY A 44 -1.23 -16.37 5.82
CA GLY A 44 -2.02 -15.90 4.67
C GLY A 44 -3.26 -15.10 5.10
N ARG A 45 -4.00 -15.58 6.10
CA ARG A 45 -5.15 -14.87 6.66
C ARG A 45 -4.75 -13.54 7.32
N THR A 46 -3.65 -13.52 8.08
CA THR A 46 -3.13 -12.29 8.69
C THR A 46 -2.71 -11.26 7.63
N PHE A 47 -2.04 -11.70 6.57
CA PHE A 47 -1.65 -10.83 5.46
C PHE A 47 -2.89 -10.24 4.75
N GLY A 48 -3.93 -11.05 4.57
CA GLY A 48 -5.21 -10.59 4.02
C GLY A 48 -5.90 -9.55 4.91
N VAL A 49 -5.99 -9.79 6.23
CA VAL A 49 -6.55 -8.82 7.19
C VAL A 49 -5.74 -7.53 7.25
N TRP A 50 -4.42 -7.62 7.24
CA TRP A 50 -3.54 -6.45 7.17
C TRP A 50 -3.79 -5.64 5.89
N THR A 51 -3.90 -6.31 4.74
CA THR A 51 -4.15 -5.63 3.47
C THR A 51 -5.53 -4.95 3.46
N LEU A 52 -6.57 -5.58 4.03
CA LEU A 52 -7.88 -4.95 4.23
C LEU A 52 -7.78 -3.68 5.07
N LEU A 53 -7.02 -3.70 6.17
CA LEU A 53 -6.80 -2.52 7.00
C LEU A 53 -6.14 -1.40 6.21
N THR A 54 -5.10 -1.69 5.43
CA THR A 54 -4.45 -0.67 4.58
C THR A 54 -5.35 -0.15 3.47
N CYS A 55 -6.26 -1.00 2.95
CA CYS A 55 -7.26 -0.60 1.97
C CYS A 55 -8.26 0.39 2.57
N THR A 56 -8.77 0.10 3.77
CA THR A 56 -9.65 1.01 4.51
C THR A 56 -8.98 2.36 4.75
N LEU A 57 -7.69 2.38 5.13
CA LEU A 57 -6.92 3.62 5.25
C LEU A 57 -6.87 4.41 3.93
N CYS A 58 -6.64 3.73 2.79
CA CYS A 58 -6.62 4.38 1.48
C CYS A 58 -7.98 5.02 1.14
N TYR A 59 -9.09 4.31 1.36
CA TYR A 59 -10.43 4.86 1.12
C TYR A 59 -10.75 6.01 2.07
N LEU A 60 -10.51 5.84 3.37
CA LEU A 60 -10.74 6.89 4.36
C LEU A 60 -9.92 8.15 4.03
N CYS A 61 -8.65 7.99 3.66
CA CYS A 61 -7.80 9.11 3.24
C CYS A 61 -8.25 9.72 1.92
N ALA A 62 -8.79 8.93 0.99
CA ALA A 62 -9.33 9.43 -0.27
C ALA A 62 -10.57 10.33 -0.08
N PHE A 63 -11.43 9.97 0.88
CA PHE A 63 -12.60 10.80 1.24
C PHE A 63 -12.22 12.01 2.11
N ASN A 64 -11.26 11.84 3.04
CA ASN A 64 -10.83 12.88 3.97
C ASN A 64 -9.37 13.32 3.75
N LEU A 65 -9.04 13.79 2.55
CA LEU A 65 -7.68 14.29 2.23
C LEU A 65 -7.24 15.50 3.08
N HIS A 66 -8.18 16.20 3.71
CA HIS A 66 -7.90 17.38 4.54
C HIS A 66 -7.43 17.03 5.96
N ASP A 67 -7.67 15.80 6.39
CA ASP A 67 -7.32 15.31 7.71
C ASP A 67 -5.84 14.91 7.75
N ARG A 68 -5.03 15.74 8.42
CA ARG A 68 -3.57 15.55 8.54
C ARG A 68 -3.20 14.20 9.17
N PRO A 69 -3.79 13.77 10.30
CA PRO A 69 -3.46 12.48 10.88
C PRO A 69 -3.83 11.30 9.97
N LEU A 70 -4.99 11.30 9.30
CA LEU A 70 -5.33 10.24 8.35
C LEU A 70 -4.36 10.17 7.17
N TYR A 71 -3.96 11.33 6.67
CA TYR A 71 -2.99 11.44 5.58
C TYR A 71 -1.64 10.85 5.94
N LEU A 72 -1.11 11.21 7.12
CA LEU A 72 0.15 10.67 7.65
C LEU A 72 0.04 9.17 7.94
N ALA A 73 -1.08 8.70 8.50
CA ALA A 73 -1.29 7.28 8.75
C ALA A 73 -1.27 6.47 7.44
N THR A 74 -1.89 6.99 6.39
CA THR A 74 -1.92 6.35 5.07
C THR A 74 -0.54 6.37 4.42
N LEU A 75 0.19 7.48 4.52
CA LEU A 75 1.57 7.59 4.06
C LEU A 75 2.49 6.58 4.78
N LEU A 76 2.40 6.50 6.11
CA LEU A 76 3.15 5.53 6.91
C LEU A 76 2.79 4.09 6.53
N SER A 77 1.52 3.79 6.24
CA SER A 77 1.10 2.48 5.77
C SER A 77 1.82 2.06 4.47
N PHE A 78 2.03 3.00 3.54
CA PHE A 78 2.83 2.74 2.34
C PHE A 78 4.31 2.49 2.67
N PHE A 79 4.89 3.24 3.61
CA PHE A 79 6.27 3.00 4.08
C PHE A 79 6.43 1.64 4.74
N TYR A 80 5.50 1.23 5.60
CA TYR A 80 5.53 -0.09 6.24
C TYR A 80 5.40 -1.22 5.22
N ALA A 81 4.48 -1.09 4.26
CA ALA A 81 4.35 -2.06 3.19
C ALA A 81 5.65 -2.15 2.38
N PHE A 82 6.20 -1.02 1.93
CA PHE A 82 7.45 -0.98 1.18
C PHE A 82 8.62 -1.56 1.97
N GLY A 83 8.76 -1.21 3.25
CA GLY A 83 9.79 -1.75 4.13
C GLY A 83 9.68 -3.25 4.35
N HIS A 84 8.46 -3.77 4.53
CA HIS A 84 8.24 -5.22 4.61
C HIS A 84 8.66 -5.91 3.31
N PHE A 85 8.24 -5.42 2.14
CA PHE A 85 8.64 -6.04 0.86
C PHE A 85 10.14 -5.91 0.59
N LEU A 86 10.76 -4.81 1.03
CA LEU A 86 12.20 -4.60 0.91
C LEU A 86 13.01 -5.54 1.80
N THR A 87 12.57 -5.75 3.05
CA THR A 87 13.20 -6.71 3.98
C THR A 87 13.02 -8.15 3.51
N GLU A 88 11.84 -8.48 2.98
CA GLU A 88 11.57 -9.79 2.37
C GLU A 88 12.49 -10.08 1.18
N PHE A 89 12.80 -9.06 0.38
CA PHE A 89 13.74 -9.16 -0.72
C PHE A 89 15.22 -9.22 -0.29
N LEU A 90 15.65 -8.31 0.58
CA LEU A 90 17.06 -8.15 0.95
C LEU A 90 17.55 -9.20 1.95
N ILE A 91 16.70 -9.59 2.92
CA ILE A 91 17.08 -10.45 4.04
C ILE A 91 16.60 -11.87 3.81
N TYR A 92 15.32 -12.05 3.47
CA TYR A 92 14.69 -13.37 3.44
C TYR A 92 14.76 -14.05 2.06
N GLN A 93 15.01 -13.31 0.97
CA GLN A 93 15.12 -13.80 -0.42
C GLN A 93 13.95 -14.71 -0.86
N THR A 94 12.78 -14.55 -0.23
CA THR A 94 11.57 -15.35 -0.45
C THR A 94 10.73 -14.82 -1.61
N MET A 95 11.02 -13.61 -2.10
CA MET A 95 10.30 -12.95 -3.19
C MET A 95 11.10 -12.87 -4.49
N GLU A 96 10.37 -12.98 -5.60
CA GLU A 96 10.88 -12.71 -6.94
C GLU A 96 10.98 -11.19 -7.20
N ILE A 97 12.08 -10.75 -7.83
CA ILE A 97 12.34 -9.34 -8.18
C ILE A 97 11.17 -8.68 -8.92
N LYS A 98 10.46 -9.44 -9.76
CA LYS A 98 9.33 -8.93 -10.54
C LYS A 98 8.20 -8.39 -9.65
N ASN A 99 7.87 -9.08 -8.57
CA ASN A 99 6.83 -8.63 -7.64
C ASN A 99 7.27 -7.41 -6.83
N LEU A 100 8.54 -7.35 -6.44
CA LEU A 100 9.09 -6.19 -5.75
C LEU A 100 9.01 -4.94 -6.63
N ILE A 101 9.33 -5.05 -7.92
CA ILE A 101 9.26 -3.92 -8.85
C ILE A 101 7.82 -3.42 -8.97
N THR A 102 6.84 -4.31 -9.15
CA THR A 102 5.43 -3.92 -9.23
C THR A 102 4.97 -3.19 -7.97
N VAL A 103 5.23 -3.76 -6.79
CA VAL A 103 4.85 -3.13 -5.52
C VAL A 103 5.61 -1.83 -5.29
N GLY A 104 6.90 -1.79 -5.63
CA GLY A 104 7.75 -0.61 -5.51
C GLY A 104 7.26 0.55 -6.38
N ILE A 105 6.78 0.27 -7.59
CA ILE A 105 6.18 1.30 -8.46
C ILE A 105 4.90 1.84 -7.82
N PHE A 106 3.95 0.99 -7.41
CA PHE A 106 2.68 1.47 -6.84
C PHE A 106 2.85 2.16 -5.48
N ALA A 107 3.67 1.59 -4.59
CA ALA A 107 3.94 2.19 -3.28
C ALA A 107 4.79 3.46 -3.42
N GLY A 108 5.85 3.42 -4.24
CA GLY A 108 6.75 4.55 -4.46
C GLY A 108 6.05 5.73 -5.12
N THR A 109 5.26 5.51 -6.18
CA THR A 109 4.46 6.56 -6.81
C THR A 109 3.46 7.18 -5.83
N SER A 110 2.81 6.36 -5.00
CA SER A 110 1.88 6.85 -3.97
C SER A 110 2.59 7.68 -2.90
N ILE A 111 3.75 7.25 -2.42
CA ILE A 111 4.56 7.99 -1.43
C ILE A 111 5.02 9.33 -2.00
N VAL A 112 5.61 9.34 -3.19
CA VAL A 112 6.10 10.57 -3.84
C VAL A 112 4.97 11.55 -4.08
N TRP A 113 3.83 11.08 -4.60
CA TRP A 113 2.69 11.94 -4.86
C TRP A 113 2.10 12.51 -3.56
N MET A 114 2.00 11.68 -2.51
CA MET A 114 1.54 12.15 -1.21
C MET A 114 2.52 13.17 -0.58
N LEU A 115 3.83 12.99 -0.73
CA LEU A 115 4.83 13.95 -0.22
C LEU A 115 4.80 15.28 -1.00
N LEU A 116 4.69 15.23 -2.33
CA LEU A 116 4.58 16.43 -3.16
C LEU A 116 3.34 17.25 -2.82
N GLN A 117 2.19 16.59 -2.66
CA GLN A 117 0.95 17.24 -2.26
C GLN A 117 1.04 17.82 -0.85
N TRP A 118 1.71 17.14 0.09
CA TRP A 118 1.95 17.65 1.44
C TRP A 118 2.78 18.94 1.42
N ASN A 119 3.88 18.96 0.67
CA ASN A 119 4.73 20.14 0.54
C ASN A 119 3.98 21.31 -0.12
N ALA A 120 3.17 21.06 -1.15
CA ALA A 120 2.35 22.08 -1.78
C ALA A 120 1.31 22.68 -0.81
N HIS A 121 0.66 21.85 0.02
CA HIS A 121 -0.28 22.32 1.05
C HIS A 121 0.39 23.13 2.17
N GLN A 122 1.61 22.77 2.57
CA GLN A 122 2.38 23.56 3.53
C GLN A 122 2.72 24.94 2.95
N GLN A 123 3.20 25.01 1.71
CA GLN A 123 3.56 26.30 1.09
C GLN A 123 2.38 27.27 0.90
N VAL A 124 1.18 26.76 0.64
CA VAL A 124 -0.03 27.61 0.57
C VAL A 124 -0.35 28.20 1.95
N LYS A 125 -0.17 27.42 3.02
CA LYS A 125 -0.43 27.88 4.40
C LYS A 125 0.63 28.89 4.90
N THR A 126 1.86 28.82 4.38
CA THR A 126 2.92 29.79 4.70
C THR A 126 2.79 31.10 3.92
N LYS A 127 1.98 31.13 2.85
CA LYS A 127 1.76 32.32 2.02
C LYS A 127 0.48 33.11 2.34
N SER A 128 -0.36 32.63 3.26
CA SER A 128 -1.49 33.44 3.76
C SER A 128 -1.02 34.33 4.91
N PRO A 129 -1.07 35.68 4.77
CA PRO A 129 -0.78 36.62 5.85
C PRO A 129 -1.78 36.54 6.99
#